data_AF-A0AAU9XTH0-F1
#
_entry.id   AF-A0AAU9XTH0-F1
#
_cell.length_a   1.000
_cell.length_b   1.000
_cell.length_c   1.000
_cell.angle_alpha   90.00
_cell.angle_beta   90.00
_cell.angle_gamma   90.00
#
_symmetry.space_group_name_H-M   'P 1'
#
loop_
_entity.id
_entity.type
_entity.pdbx_description
1 polymer ?
#
loop_
_entity_poly.entity_id
_entity_poly.type
_entity_poly.pdbx_seq_one_letter_code
_entity_poly.pdbx_strand_id
1 'polypeptide(L)'
;IILLTFKIISGNCRILAFPSSLFFEGERLVNHIIATISVIDRDTCEFRCYLEHNCVSINFNVQPKEPNTENCELNNSTSQEHEKDLIKAANYVYHGTNNACGDSPCENNATCQSGFTSQRYRCLCSPGFTGHDCEQDVDECSSDVHSCHSSASCINTIGSYKCSCNSLTAEDGKTCNLASECQNYRNLTYGNRKITSGYDWYCDWRLYGWYRFSGAAGTRMAISCPPFWSCGSIGTGWMNGGHPTVADGQVRRSVCFRSYSDCCLLSRSIKVRNCGAYYVYYLRGTPFCYLRYCSTD
;
A
#
# COMPACT_ATOMS: atom_id res chain seq x y z
N ILE A 1 -18.20 13.46 -49.92
CA ILE A 1 -18.65 12.62 -48.77
C ILE A 1 -18.38 11.17 -49.14
N ILE A 2 -17.17 10.68 -48.88
CA ILE A 2 -16.84 9.26 -49.07
C ILE A 2 -17.00 8.61 -47.70
N LEU A 3 -18.16 7.97 -47.49
CA LEU A 3 -18.44 7.14 -46.33
C LEU A 3 -17.69 5.81 -46.49
N LEU A 4 -16.42 5.79 -46.11
CA LEU A 4 -15.70 4.54 -45.85
C LEU A 4 -16.19 3.97 -44.52
N THR A 5 -17.27 3.19 -44.60
CA THR A 5 -17.76 2.38 -43.48
C THR A 5 -16.89 1.14 -43.33
N PHE A 6 -15.73 1.32 -42.69
CA PHE A 6 -14.99 0.20 -42.13
C PHE A 6 -15.71 -0.25 -40.85
N LYS A 7 -16.40 -1.41 -40.93
CA LYS A 7 -16.77 -2.20 -39.74
C LYS A 7 -15.48 -2.69 -39.08
N ILE A 8 -14.87 -1.87 -38.23
CA ILE A 8 -13.76 -2.27 -37.36
C ILE A 8 -14.28 -2.24 -35.93
N ILE A 9 -14.28 -3.43 -35.35
CA ILE A 9 -14.42 -3.81 -33.93
C ILE A 9 -14.61 -2.61 -32.98
N SER A 10 -15.87 -2.42 -32.61
CA SER A 10 -16.39 -1.54 -31.55
C SER A 10 -15.52 -1.56 -30.29
N GLY A 11 -14.87 -0.44 -29.98
CA GLY A 11 -14.34 -0.16 -28.64
C GLY A 11 -13.24 0.91 -28.57
N ASN A 12 -12.31 0.94 -29.53
CA ASN A 12 -11.05 1.70 -29.38
C ASN A 12 -10.73 2.71 -30.50
N CYS A 13 -11.64 2.95 -31.44
CA CYS A 13 -11.43 4.01 -32.44
C CYS A 13 -11.56 5.39 -31.80
N ARG A 14 -10.59 6.26 -32.04
CA ARG A 14 -10.69 7.68 -31.77
C ARG A 14 -11.61 8.32 -32.82
N ILE A 15 -12.34 9.35 -32.44
CA ILE A 15 -13.32 10.12 -33.18
C ILE A 15 -13.19 11.55 -32.64
N LEU A 16 -12.29 12.32 -33.25
CA LEU A 16 -12.18 13.75 -32.99
C LEU A 16 -12.98 14.51 -34.04
N ALA A 17 -13.80 15.45 -33.59
CA ALA A 17 -14.57 16.33 -34.45
C ALA A 17 -14.03 17.76 -34.32
N PHE A 18 -13.65 18.35 -35.46
CA PHE A 18 -13.25 19.75 -35.60
C PHE A 18 -14.43 20.55 -36.17
N PRO A 19 -15.29 21.15 -35.33
CA PRO A 19 -16.45 21.88 -35.80
C PRO A 19 -16.05 23.27 -36.30
N SER A 20 -16.73 23.75 -37.34
CA SER A 20 -16.53 25.10 -37.88
C SER A 20 -16.77 26.23 -36.87
N SER A 21 -17.46 25.95 -35.76
CA SER A 21 -17.65 26.90 -34.65
C SER A 21 -16.40 27.14 -33.81
N LEU A 22 -15.38 26.27 -33.89
CA LEU A 22 -14.11 26.38 -33.19
C LEU A 22 -12.95 26.68 -34.16
N PHE A 23 -13.28 27.30 -35.30
CA PHE A 23 -12.34 27.69 -36.33
C PHE A 23 -12.12 29.21 -36.27
N PHE A 24 -10.88 29.64 -36.03
CA PHE A 24 -10.54 31.04 -35.91
C PHE A 24 -9.34 31.39 -36.79
N GLU A 25 -9.55 32.24 -37.80
CA GLU A 25 -8.49 32.77 -38.65
C GLU A 25 -7.74 33.91 -37.97
N GLY A 26 -6.42 33.96 -38.17
CA GLY A 26 -5.57 34.98 -37.58
C GLY A 26 -5.38 34.80 -36.08
N GLU A 27 -5.57 33.60 -35.56
CA GLU A 27 -5.46 33.25 -34.14
C GLU A 27 -4.58 32.02 -33.92
N ARG A 28 -3.99 31.94 -32.73
CA ARG A 28 -3.07 30.88 -32.32
C ARG A 28 -3.21 30.64 -30.82
N LEU A 29 -3.40 29.39 -30.42
CA LEU A 29 -3.36 28.99 -29.01
C LEU A 29 -1.90 28.82 -28.58
N VAL A 30 -1.48 29.55 -27.56
CA VAL A 30 -0.10 29.46 -27.01
C VAL A 30 -0.08 28.69 -25.70
N ASN A 31 1.11 28.34 -25.19
CA ASN A 31 1.34 27.61 -23.93
C ASN A 31 0.86 26.14 -23.89
N HIS A 32 0.11 25.68 -24.90
CA HIS A 32 -0.45 24.32 -24.98
C HIS A 32 0.13 23.47 -26.11
N ILE A 33 1.21 23.94 -26.76
CA ILE A 33 1.83 23.25 -27.90
C ILE A 33 2.60 22.03 -27.41
N ILE A 34 2.23 20.85 -27.87
CA ILE A 34 2.90 19.58 -27.55
C ILE A 34 3.83 19.08 -28.65
N ALA A 35 3.59 19.49 -29.90
CA ALA A 35 4.47 19.18 -31.02
C ALA A 35 4.37 20.25 -32.11
N THR A 36 5.44 20.43 -32.86
CA THR A 36 5.45 21.22 -34.09
C THR A 36 5.98 20.33 -35.21
N ILE A 37 5.19 20.19 -36.27
CA ILE A 37 5.46 19.31 -37.40
C ILE A 37 5.32 20.07 -38.71
N SER A 38 6.03 19.61 -39.74
CA SER A 38 5.84 20.10 -41.10
C SER A 38 4.83 19.23 -41.83
N VAL A 39 3.84 19.85 -42.46
CA VAL A 39 2.77 19.20 -43.23
C VAL A 39 2.57 19.93 -44.56
N ILE A 40 1.75 19.36 -45.43
CA ILE A 40 1.46 19.90 -46.78
C ILE A 40 0.14 20.68 -46.86
N ASP A 41 -0.72 20.53 -45.86
CA ASP A 41 -2.01 21.20 -45.75
C ASP A 41 -2.58 21.06 -44.33
N ARG A 42 -3.67 21.81 -44.06
CA ARG A 42 -4.37 21.80 -42.77
C ARG A 42 -5.03 20.45 -42.48
N ASP A 43 -5.57 19.76 -43.49
CA ASP A 43 -6.26 18.49 -43.28
C ASP A 43 -5.28 17.41 -42.80
N THR A 44 -4.04 17.44 -43.29
CA THR A 44 -2.92 16.64 -42.81
C THR A 44 -2.53 17.02 -41.38
N CYS A 45 -2.58 18.31 -41.03
CA CYS A 45 -2.37 18.77 -39.65
C CYS A 45 -3.43 18.20 -38.69
N GLU A 46 -4.72 18.28 -39.06
CA GLU A 46 -5.83 17.70 -38.29
C GLU A 46 -5.70 16.18 -38.16
N PHE A 47 -5.31 15.49 -39.25
CA PHE A 47 -5.03 14.05 -39.22
C PHE A 47 -3.87 13.69 -38.28
N ARG A 48 -2.82 14.52 -38.23
CA ARG A 48 -1.71 14.34 -37.29
C ARG A 48 -2.16 14.54 -35.85
N CYS A 49 -3.01 15.53 -35.59
CA CYS A 49 -3.66 15.70 -34.29
C CYS A 49 -4.50 14.48 -33.92
N TYR A 50 -5.24 13.90 -34.87
CA TYR A 50 -6.00 12.68 -34.66
C TYR A 50 -5.13 11.48 -34.25
N LEU A 51 -3.91 11.37 -34.76
CA LEU A 51 -2.98 10.30 -34.39
C LEU A 51 -2.30 10.55 -33.03
N GLU A 52 -2.15 11.81 -32.62
CA GLU A 52 -1.57 12.18 -31.33
C GLU A 52 -2.63 12.21 -30.22
N HIS A 53 -2.64 11.21 -29.34
CA HIS A 53 -3.69 11.01 -28.34
C HIS A 53 -3.94 12.21 -27.42
N ASN A 54 -2.93 13.04 -27.18
CA ASN A 54 -3.06 14.23 -26.33
C ASN A 54 -3.46 15.47 -27.11
N CYS A 55 -3.49 15.44 -28.45
CA CYS A 55 -3.86 16.61 -29.25
C CYS A 55 -5.38 16.80 -29.34
N VAL A 56 -5.87 17.99 -29.04
CA VAL A 56 -7.29 18.37 -29.12
C VAL A 56 -7.54 19.71 -29.85
N SER A 57 -6.48 20.37 -30.33
CA SER A 57 -6.58 21.48 -31.27
C SER A 57 -5.29 21.66 -32.05
N ILE A 58 -5.34 22.43 -33.13
CA ILE A 58 -4.17 22.74 -33.96
C ILE A 58 -3.99 24.25 -34.17
N ASN A 59 -2.74 24.69 -34.32
CA ASN A 59 -2.43 25.95 -34.98
C ASN A 59 -1.74 25.64 -36.32
N PHE A 60 -2.35 26.06 -37.42
CA PHE A 60 -1.79 25.88 -38.75
C PHE A 60 -1.23 27.20 -39.28
N ASN A 61 0.06 27.25 -39.59
CA ASN A 61 0.69 28.43 -40.15
C ASN A 61 0.43 28.49 -41.67
N VAL A 62 -0.27 29.51 -42.13
CA VAL A 62 -0.62 29.68 -43.55
C VAL A 62 0.51 30.30 -44.38
N GLN A 63 1.62 30.72 -43.75
CA GLN A 63 2.82 31.20 -44.44
C GLN A 63 3.89 30.08 -44.49
N PRO A 64 4.26 29.58 -45.69
CA PRO A 64 5.27 28.54 -45.82
C PRO A 64 6.66 29.06 -45.40
N LYS A 65 7.42 28.23 -44.66
CA LYS A 65 8.86 28.50 -44.37
C LYS A 65 9.78 28.05 -45.51
N GLU A 66 9.34 27.04 -46.28
CA GLU A 66 10.01 26.48 -47.46
C GLU A 66 8.95 26.13 -48.52
N PRO A 67 9.31 26.02 -49.82
CA PRO A 67 8.35 25.61 -50.85
C PRO A 67 7.70 24.26 -50.50
N ASN A 68 6.36 24.26 -50.43
CA ASN A 68 5.48 23.11 -50.16
C ASN A 68 5.53 22.48 -48.76
N THR A 69 5.96 23.21 -47.72
CA THR A 69 5.77 22.77 -46.32
C THR A 69 5.28 23.89 -45.41
N GLU A 70 4.16 23.66 -44.72
CA GLU A 70 3.62 24.52 -43.68
C GLU A 70 3.91 23.98 -42.28
N ASN A 71 4.02 24.89 -41.31
CA ASN A 71 4.19 24.54 -39.90
C ASN A 71 2.84 24.30 -39.24
N CYS A 72 2.67 23.11 -38.66
CA CYS A 72 1.50 22.71 -37.88
C CYS A 72 1.91 22.49 -36.42
N GLU A 73 1.23 23.16 -35.51
CA GLU A 73 1.39 22.98 -34.06
C GLU A 73 0.22 22.17 -33.53
N LEU A 74 0.50 21.09 -32.84
CA LEU A 74 -0.47 20.25 -32.15
C LEU A 74 -0.59 20.74 -30.71
N ASN A 75 -1.81 20.93 -30.21
CA ASN A 75 -2.05 21.44 -28.87
C ASN A 75 -2.83 20.46 -28.01
N ASN A 76 -2.51 20.38 -26.71
CA ASN A 76 -3.20 19.53 -25.74
C ASN A 76 -4.40 20.18 -25.03
N SER A 77 -4.79 21.39 -25.43
CA SER A 77 -5.97 22.06 -24.90
C SER A 77 -6.73 22.81 -26.00
N THR A 78 -7.88 23.37 -25.65
CA THR A 78 -8.75 24.13 -26.55
C THR A 78 -8.95 25.56 -26.06
N SER A 79 -9.41 26.44 -26.96
CA SER A 79 -9.79 27.82 -26.60
C SER A 79 -10.97 27.89 -25.64
N GLN A 80 -11.81 26.86 -25.57
CA GLN A 80 -12.93 26.81 -24.64
C GLN A 80 -12.45 26.62 -23.20
N GLU A 81 -11.37 25.86 -23.02
CA GLU A 81 -10.73 25.64 -21.72
C GLU A 81 -9.81 26.82 -21.36
N HIS A 82 -9.12 27.39 -22.35
CA HIS A 82 -8.06 28.38 -22.16
C HIS A 82 -8.22 29.61 -23.07
N GLU A 83 -9.33 30.33 -22.94
CA GLU A 83 -9.67 31.49 -23.78
C GLU A 83 -8.56 32.55 -23.80
N LYS A 84 -7.90 32.79 -22.66
CA LYS A 84 -6.83 33.81 -22.53
C LYS A 84 -5.54 33.45 -23.25
N ASP A 85 -5.32 32.16 -23.53
CA ASP A 85 -4.14 31.69 -24.25
C ASP A 85 -4.35 31.74 -25.78
N LEU A 86 -5.55 32.09 -26.25
CA LEU A 86 -5.84 32.31 -27.65
C LEU A 86 -5.48 33.74 -28.03
N ILE A 87 -4.40 33.91 -28.80
CA ILE A 87 -3.87 35.22 -29.17
C ILE A 87 -4.02 35.50 -30.66
N LYS A 88 -4.04 36.79 -31.03
CA LYS A 88 -3.99 37.22 -32.43
C LYS A 88 -2.62 36.89 -33.04
N ALA A 89 -2.63 36.18 -34.15
CA ALA A 89 -1.47 35.80 -34.94
C ALA A 89 -1.86 35.69 -36.42
N ALA A 90 -1.64 36.77 -37.19
CA ALA A 90 -2.18 36.92 -38.55
C ALA A 90 -1.84 35.78 -39.54
N ASN A 91 -0.72 35.08 -39.31
CA ASN A 91 -0.27 33.99 -40.17
C ASN A 91 -0.71 32.60 -39.68
N TYR A 92 -1.60 32.53 -38.70
CA TYR A 92 -2.08 31.27 -38.16
C TYR A 92 -3.59 31.13 -38.29
N VAL A 93 -4.02 29.88 -38.40
CA VAL A 93 -5.40 29.45 -38.24
C VAL A 93 -5.44 28.50 -37.06
N TYR A 94 -6.28 28.83 -36.08
CA TYR A 94 -6.60 27.95 -34.96
C TYR A 94 -7.82 27.08 -35.31
N HIS A 95 -7.76 25.79 -35.00
CA HIS A 95 -8.92 24.91 -35.11
C HIS A 95 -9.01 23.97 -33.90
N GLY A 96 -10.06 24.14 -33.10
CA GLY A 96 -10.34 23.33 -31.91
C GLY A 96 -11.25 22.14 -32.18
N THR A 97 -11.25 21.18 -31.25
CA THR A 97 -12.18 20.04 -31.25
C THR A 97 -13.20 20.16 -30.11
N ASN A 98 -14.27 19.36 -30.16
CA ASN A 98 -15.14 19.18 -28.99
C ASN A 98 -14.41 18.31 -27.94
N ASN A 99 -13.74 18.95 -26.98
CA ASN A 99 -12.97 18.24 -25.96
C ASN A 99 -13.84 17.72 -24.81
N ALA A 100 -14.20 16.44 -24.83
CA ALA A 100 -14.97 15.80 -23.76
C ALA A 100 -14.18 15.66 -22.43
N CYS A 101 -12.88 15.95 -22.42
CA CYS A 101 -12.07 15.97 -21.19
C CYS A 101 -12.10 17.31 -20.45
N GLY A 102 -12.72 18.36 -21.00
CA GLY A 102 -12.73 19.69 -20.38
C GLY A 102 -13.40 19.71 -19.00
N ASP A 103 -14.41 18.87 -18.79
CA ASP A 103 -15.13 18.76 -17.51
C ASP A 103 -14.43 17.84 -16.49
N SER A 104 -13.24 17.32 -16.81
CA SER A 104 -12.46 16.40 -15.97
C SER A 104 -13.27 15.17 -15.48
N PRO A 105 -13.84 14.35 -16.38
CA PRO A 105 -14.71 13.23 -16.00
C PRO A 105 -13.97 12.08 -15.30
N CYS A 106 -12.66 11.97 -15.46
CA CYS A 106 -11.88 10.86 -14.91
C CYS A 106 -11.48 11.10 -13.45
N GLU A 107 -11.72 10.10 -12.60
CA GLU A 107 -11.39 10.11 -11.18
C GLU A 107 -10.01 9.48 -10.87
N ASN A 108 -9.60 9.53 -9.60
CA ASN A 108 -8.41 8.83 -9.07
C ASN A 108 -7.12 9.09 -9.87
N ASN A 109 -6.94 10.36 -10.27
CA ASN A 109 -5.77 10.84 -11.01
C ASN A 109 -5.55 10.11 -12.35
N ALA A 110 -6.62 9.58 -12.95
CA ALA A 110 -6.59 8.94 -14.25
C ALA A 110 -6.37 9.95 -15.39
N THR A 111 -5.81 9.48 -16.49
CA THR A 111 -5.56 10.33 -17.67
C THR A 111 -6.76 10.30 -18.61
N CYS A 112 -7.36 11.46 -18.88
CA CYS A 112 -8.47 11.57 -19.83
C CYS A 112 -7.97 11.70 -21.27
N GLN A 113 -8.59 10.98 -22.20
CA GLN A 113 -8.34 11.12 -23.64
C GLN A 113 -9.64 11.37 -24.41
N SER A 114 -9.70 12.50 -25.11
CA SER A 114 -10.86 12.89 -25.90
C SER A 114 -10.93 12.17 -27.25
N GLY A 115 -12.16 12.00 -27.71
CA GLY A 115 -12.55 11.38 -28.96
C GLY A 115 -12.70 9.87 -28.89
N PHE A 116 -12.56 9.20 -27.75
CA PHE A 116 -12.69 7.74 -27.70
C PHE A 116 -14.10 7.28 -27.32
N THR A 117 -14.45 6.04 -27.68
CA THR A 117 -15.70 5.35 -27.30
C THR A 117 -16.98 6.06 -27.79
N SER A 118 -18.15 5.49 -27.47
CA SER A 118 -19.45 6.15 -27.70
C SER A 118 -19.67 7.39 -26.82
N GLN A 119 -18.88 7.54 -25.74
CA GLN A 119 -19.00 8.63 -24.79
C GLN A 119 -18.12 9.83 -25.14
N ARG A 120 -17.37 9.77 -26.26
CA ARG A 120 -16.43 10.80 -26.75
C ARG A 120 -15.21 11.03 -25.88
N TYR A 121 -14.99 10.24 -24.84
CA TYR A 121 -13.73 10.16 -24.10
C TYR A 121 -13.45 8.72 -23.64
N ARG A 122 -12.25 8.51 -23.11
CA ARG A 122 -11.91 7.37 -22.27
C ARG A 122 -10.98 7.82 -21.14
N CYS A 123 -11.08 7.16 -20.00
CA CYS A 123 -10.14 7.30 -18.90
C CYS A 123 -9.11 6.17 -18.92
N LEU A 124 -7.83 6.52 -18.87
CA LEU A 124 -6.75 5.57 -18.62
C LEU A 124 -6.51 5.54 -17.11
N CYS A 125 -7.04 4.51 -16.45
CA CYS A 125 -6.99 4.40 -15.00
C CYS A 125 -5.57 4.26 -14.48
N SER A 126 -5.30 4.96 -13.38
CA SER A 126 -4.11 4.72 -12.57
C SER A 126 -4.09 3.26 -12.08
N PRO A 127 -2.91 2.68 -11.83
CA PRO A 127 -2.82 1.36 -11.21
C PRO A 127 -3.66 1.29 -9.92
N GLY A 128 -4.38 0.18 -9.72
CA GLY A 128 -5.27 -0.01 -8.58
C GLY A 128 -6.71 0.50 -8.79
N PHE A 129 -7.04 1.08 -9.94
CA PHE A 129 -8.39 1.55 -10.24
C PHE A 129 -8.97 0.95 -11.52
N THR A 130 -10.30 0.88 -11.57
CA THR A 130 -11.09 0.40 -12.71
C THR A 130 -12.42 1.16 -12.78
N GLY A 131 -13.29 0.78 -13.71
CA GLY A 131 -14.52 1.52 -14.02
C GLY A 131 -14.39 2.35 -15.30
N HIS A 132 -15.48 3.00 -15.69
CA HIS A 132 -15.48 3.83 -16.90
C HIS A 132 -14.71 5.13 -16.69
N ASP A 133 -14.94 5.74 -15.52
CA ASP A 133 -14.35 6.99 -15.09
C ASP A 133 -13.21 6.74 -14.10
N CYS A 134 -12.78 5.49 -13.94
CA CYS A 134 -11.78 5.06 -12.96
C CYS A 134 -12.21 5.29 -11.51
N GLU A 135 -13.51 5.22 -11.26
CA GLU A 135 -14.17 5.48 -9.97
C GLU A 135 -14.10 4.28 -9.00
N GLN A 136 -13.76 3.09 -9.51
CA GLN A 136 -13.80 1.86 -8.74
C GLN A 136 -12.40 1.45 -8.30
N ASP A 137 -12.26 1.14 -7.02
CA ASP A 137 -11.07 0.51 -6.47
C ASP A 137 -10.96 -0.95 -6.92
N VAL A 138 -9.76 -1.38 -7.30
CA VAL A 138 -9.49 -2.79 -7.60
C VAL A 138 -9.17 -3.50 -6.30
N ASP A 139 -10.03 -4.45 -5.91
CA ASP A 139 -9.71 -5.32 -4.77
C ASP A 139 -8.69 -6.39 -5.19
N GLU A 140 -7.39 -6.12 -4.97
CA GLU A 140 -6.33 -7.07 -5.33
C GLU A 140 -6.35 -8.32 -4.46
N CYS A 141 -6.98 -8.26 -3.27
CA CYS A 141 -7.14 -9.40 -2.37
C CYS A 141 -8.20 -10.37 -2.89
N SER A 142 -9.36 -9.86 -3.31
CA SER A 142 -10.42 -10.69 -3.88
C SER A 142 -10.10 -11.20 -5.29
N SER A 143 -9.29 -10.45 -6.04
CA SER A 143 -8.92 -10.79 -7.42
C SER A 143 -7.68 -11.68 -7.53
N ASP A 144 -7.03 -12.03 -6.41
CA ASP A 144 -5.82 -12.85 -6.33
C ASP A 144 -4.65 -12.35 -7.22
N VAL A 145 -4.53 -11.04 -7.37
CA VAL A 145 -3.45 -10.37 -8.13
C VAL A 145 -2.41 -9.71 -7.23
N HIS A 146 -2.50 -9.94 -5.92
CA HIS A 146 -1.57 -9.43 -4.93
C HIS A 146 -0.25 -10.23 -4.89
N SER A 147 0.81 -9.60 -4.40
CA SER A 147 2.12 -10.24 -4.19
C SER A 147 2.42 -10.54 -2.71
N CYS A 148 1.39 -10.70 -1.88
CA CYS A 148 1.58 -11.08 -0.48
C CYS A 148 2.22 -12.46 -0.33
N HIS A 149 3.05 -12.62 0.70
CA HIS A 149 3.61 -13.91 1.05
C HIS A 149 2.50 -14.90 1.45
N SER A 150 2.71 -16.21 1.25
CA SER A 150 1.72 -17.25 1.63
C SER A 150 1.37 -17.26 3.14
N SER A 151 2.26 -16.74 3.97
CA SER A 151 2.06 -16.55 5.42
C SER A 151 1.57 -15.14 5.81
N ALA A 152 1.16 -14.32 4.84
CA ALA A 152 0.57 -13.01 5.07
C ALA A 152 -0.92 -13.01 4.70
N SER A 153 -1.70 -12.23 5.45
CA SER A 153 -3.05 -11.83 5.07
C SER A 153 -2.97 -10.62 4.15
N CYS A 154 -3.69 -10.66 3.03
CA CYS A 154 -3.91 -9.51 2.16
C CYS A 154 -4.99 -8.61 2.76
N ILE A 155 -4.78 -7.30 2.69
CA ILE A 155 -5.73 -6.27 3.12
C ILE A 155 -5.86 -5.26 1.97
N ASN A 156 -7.05 -5.18 1.38
CA ASN A 156 -7.31 -4.24 0.30
C ASN A 156 -7.32 -2.79 0.84
N THR A 157 -6.84 -1.85 0.03
CA THR A 157 -6.83 -0.42 0.34
C THR A 157 -7.17 0.38 -0.92
N ILE A 158 -7.61 1.63 -0.77
CA ILE A 158 -7.95 2.43 -1.96
C ILE A 158 -6.69 2.66 -2.81
N GLY A 159 -6.72 2.19 -4.06
CA GLY A 159 -5.66 2.25 -5.06
C GLY A 159 -4.52 1.25 -4.86
N SER A 160 -4.59 0.33 -3.89
CA SER A 160 -3.51 -0.62 -3.61
C SER A 160 -3.90 -1.71 -2.60
N TYR A 161 -2.93 -2.51 -2.16
CA TYR A 161 -3.12 -3.46 -1.06
C TYR A 161 -1.94 -3.43 -0.08
N LYS A 162 -2.19 -3.94 1.13
CA LYS A 162 -1.18 -4.19 2.16
C LYS A 162 -1.14 -5.65 2.52
N CYS A 163 0.06 -6.14 2.78
CA CYS A 163 0.27 -7.49 3.28
C CYS A 163 0.60 -7.43 4.78
N SER A 164 -0.07 -8.26 5.58
CA SER A 164 0.17 -8.37 7.02
C SER A 164 0.57 -9.78 7.38
N CYS A 165 1.82 -9.99 7.82
CA CYS A 165 2.29 -11.32 8.19
C CYS A 165 1.51 -11.84 9.42
N ASN A 166 0.90 -13.02 9.26
CA ASN A 166 0.06 -13.67 10.30
C ASN A 166 0.85 -13.96 11.58
N SER A 167 2.15 -14.05 11.44
CA SER A 167 3.10 -13.91 12.52
C SER A 167 4.31 -13.24 11.89
N LEU A 168 4.96 -12.38 12.66
CA LEU A 168 6.36 -11.98 12.53
C LEU A 168 6.62 -10.68 11.76
N THR A 169 7.74 -10.08 12.13
CA THR A 169 8.20 -8.77 11.70
C THR A 169 8.58 -8.82 10.22
N ALA A 170 7.75 -8.21 9.36
CA ALA A 170 8.13 -7.84 8.01
C ALA A 170 7.89 -6.34 7.84
N GLU A 171 8.86 -5.64 7.27
CA GLU A 171 8.76 -4.20 7.00
C GLU A 171 7.81 -3.90 5.82
N ASP A 172 7.55 -4.88 4.93
CA ASP A 172 6.71 -4.74 3.74
C ASP A 172 5.61 -5.82 3.56
N GLY A 173 5.59 -6.86 4.41
CA GLY A 173 4.65 -7.98 4.34
C GLY A 173 4.78 -8.90 3.12
N LYS A 174 5.75 -8.64 2.21
CA LYS A 174 6.06 -9.48 1.05
C LYS A 174 7.06 -10.58 1.40
N THR A 175 7.82 -10.40 2.48
CA THR A 175 8.69 -11.43 3.06
C THR A 175 8.37 -11.63 4.55
N CYS A 176 7.75 -12.76 4.91
CA CYS A 176 7.43 -13.05 6.31
C CYS A 176 8.50 -13.94 6.96
N ASN A 177 9.45 -13.33 7.67
CA ASN A 177 10.49 -14.05 8.42
C ASN A 177 10.19 -14.11 9.91
N LEU A 178 10.50 -15.23 10.55
CA LEU A 178 10.39 -15.36 12.01
C LEU A 178 11.26 -14.31 12.72
N ALA A 179 10.64 -13.54 13.61
CA ALA A 179 11.35 -12.64 14.49
C ALA A 179 12.49 -13.35 15.21
N SER A 180 13.63 -12.68 15.33
CA SER A 180 14.89 -13.31 15.77
C SER A 180 14.78 -13.96 17.15
N GLU A 181 13.96 -13.43 18.06
CA GLU A 181 13.70 -14.02 19.38
C GLU A 181 12.81 -15.27 19.35
N CYS A 182 11.99 -15.41 18.31
CA CYS A 182 11.21 -16.61 18.06
C CYS A 182 12.07 -17.72 17.44
N GLN A 183 13.28 -17.41 16.98
CA GLN A 183 14.26 -18.38 16.46
C GLN A 183 15.38 -18.66 17.47
N ASN A 184 15.83 -17.63 18.18
CA ASN A 184 16.99 -17.67 19.06
C ASN A 184 16.56 -17.51 20.52
N TYR A 185 16.23 -18.64 21.16
CA TYR A 185 15.85 -18.71 22.57
C TYR A 185 16.42 -19.95 23.25
N ARG A 186 16.44 -19.93 24.58
CA ARG A 186 16.81 -21.08 25.42
C ARG A 186 15.58 -21.72 26.07
N ASN A 187 15.58 -23.03 26.23
CA ASN A 187 14.45 -23.74 26.83
C ASN A 187 14.58 -23.84 28.35
N LEU A 188 13.47 -23.59 29.05
CA LEU A 188 13.26 -23.92 30.45
C LEU A 188 12.43 -25.20 30.48
N THR A 189 13.07 -26.35 30.70
CA THR A 189 12.44 -27.67 30.53
C THR A 189 12.13 -28.42 31.82
N TYR A 190 12.74 -28.02 32.93
CA TYR A 190 12.62 -28.73 34.21
C TYR A 190 11.23 -28.61 34.82
N GLY A 191 10.61 -29.74 35.13
CA GLY A 191 9.24 -29.80 35.66
C GLY A 191 9.05 -29.16 37.03
N ASN A 192 10.13 -29.02 37.80
CA ASN A 192 10.14 -28.28 39.06
C ASN A 192 9.74 -26.79 38.91
N ARG A 193 9.58 -26.27 37.69
CA ARG A 193 9.09 -24.90 37.43
C ARG A 193 7.57 -24.78 37.50
N LYS A 194 6.84 -25.89 37.46
CA LYS A 194 5.37 -25.88 37.49
C LYS A 194 4.84 -25.40 38.83
N ILE A 195 3.70 -24.74 38.78
CA ILE A 195 2.91 -24.34 39.95
C ILE A 195 2.51 -25.52 40.86
N THR A 196 2.45 -26.73 40.30
CA THR A 196 2.14 -27.97 41.04
C THR A 196 3.35 -28.62 41.70
N SER A 197 4.56 -28.21 41.33
CA SER A 197 5.78 -28.72 41.95
C SER A 197 6.01 -28.03 43.28
N GLY A 198 6.38 -28.80 44.30
CA GLY A 198 6.68 -28.28 45.63
C GLY A 198 7.96 -27.46 45.69
N TYR A 199 8.36 -27.16 46.92
CA TYR A 199 9.54 -26.36 47.22
C TYR A 199 10.85 -27.15 47.07
N ASP A 200 11.87 -26.45 46.59
CA ASP A 200 13.27 -26.87 46.52
C ASP A 200 14.15 -25.58 46.51
N TRP A 201 15.47 -25.69 46.42
CA TRP A 201 16.42 -24.56 46.49
C TRP A 201 16.90 -24.06 45.11
N TYR A 202 16.03 -24.02 44.10
CA TYR A 202 16.40 -23.53 42.77
C TYR A 202 16.19 -22.03 42.61
N CYS A 203 16.92 -21.44 41.66
CA CYS A 203 16.91 -20.00 41.45
C CYS A 203 17.24 -19.52 40.03
N ASP A 204 16.71 -18.35 39.67
CA ASP A 204 16.82 -17.78 38.31
C ASP A 204 17.64 -16.47 38.27
N TRP A 205 18.47 -16.20 39.28
CA TRP A 205 19.30 -14.97 39.38
C TRP A 205 20.33 -14.79 38.24
N ARG A 206 20.66 -15.87 37.51
CA ARG A 206 21.60 -15.84 36.37
C ARG A 206 20.93 -15.83 35.00
N LEU A 207 19.60 -15.85 34.92
CA LEU A 207 18.93 -15.82 33.62
C LEU A 207 19.16 -14.48 32.91
N TYR A 208 19.48 -14.54 31.63
CA TYR A 208 19.58 -13.36 30.77
C TYR A 208 19.25 -13.73 29.33
N GLY A 209 18.33 -13.02 28.69
CA GLY A 209 17.95 -13.23 27.28
C GLY A 209 16.60 -13.92 27.09
N TRP A 210 16.36 -14.43 25.89
CA TRP A 210 15.09 -15.05 25.51
C TRP A 210 15.00 -16.51 25.96
N TYR A 211 13.89 -16.82 26.63
CA TYR A 211 13.59 -18.16 27.11
C TYR A 211 12.17 -18.60 26.73
N ARG A 212 11.98 -19.91 26.58
CA ARG A 212 10.69 -20.55 26.36
C ARG A 212 10.46 -21.62 27.42
N PHE A 213 9.27 -21.67 28.02
CA PHE A 213 8.85 -22.84 28.79
C PHE A 213 8.45 -23.96 27.81
N SER A 214 9.01 -25.14 28.02
CA SER A 214 8.72 -26.31 27.18
C SER A 214 8.89 -27.62 27.94
N GLY A 215 8.43 -28.73 27.36
CA GLY A 215 8.56 -30.05 27.95
C GLY A 215 7.90 -30.15 29.32
N ALA A 216 8.60 -30.74 30.29
CA ALA A 216 8.07 -30.94 31.63
C ALA A 216 7.82 -29.64 32.40
N ALA A 217 8.38 -28.50 31.99
CA ALA A 217 8.09 -27.21 32.62
C ALA A 217 6.78 -26.57 32.15
N GLY A 218 6.03 -27.20 31.24
CA GLY A 218 4.80 -26.61 30.69
C GLY A 218 5.06 -25.67 29.52
N THR A 219 4.03 -24.94 29.10
CA THR A 219 4.06 -24.17 27.84
C THR A 219 4.22 -22.66 28.03
N ARG A 220 3.91 -22.15 29.23
CA ARG A 220 3.85 -20.70 29.50
C ARG A 220 4.04 -20.35 30.98
N MET A 221 4.40 -19.10 31.23
CA MET A 221 4.54 -18.52 32.58
C MET A 221 3.18 -18.41 33.28
N ALA A 222 3.16 -18.55 34.59
CA ALA A 222 1.95 -18.34 35.38
C ALA A 222 1.44 -16.89 35.28
N ILE A 223 0.13 -16.70 35.16
CA ILE A 223 -0.53 -15.37 35.10
C ILE A 223 -1.33 -15.03 36.36
N SER A 224 -1.30 -15.93 37.34
CA SER A 224 -1.96 -15.77 38.62
C SER A 224 -0.97 -16.10 39.73
N CYS A 225 -1.19 -15.48 40.88
CA CYS A 225 -0.34 -15.66 42.04
C CYS A 225 -0.25 -17.15 42.45
N PRO A 226 0.96 -17.78 42.39
CA PRO A 226 1.13 -19.18 42.71
C PRO A 226 0.90 -19.47 44.20
N PRO A 227 0.59 -20.72 44.58
CA PRO A 227 0.62 -21.16 45.97
C PRO A 227 1.98 -20.92 46.62
N PHE A 228 2.00 -20.92 47.95
CA PHE A 228 3.26 -20.91 48.67
C PHE A 228 4.03 -22.21 48.43
N TRP A 229 5.36 -22.15 48.43
CA TRP A 229 6.24 -23.31 48.22
C TRP A 229 6.00 -24.07 46.91
N SER A 230 5.73 -23.34 45.83
CA SER A 230 5.60 -23.92 44.50
C SER A 230 6.83 -23.65 43.61
N CYS A 231 6.89 -24.28 42.44
CA CYS A 231 7.85 -23.95 41.39
C CYS A 231 9.33 -24.08 41.81
N GLY A 232 9.61 -24.95 42.79
CA GLY A 232 10.96 -25.27 43.26
C GLY A 232 11.70 -24.06 43.83
N SER A 233 11.00 -23.11 44.45
CA SER A 233 11.59 -21.92 45.07
C SER A 233 10.70 -21.34 46.18
N ILE A 234 11.24 -20.42 46.99
CA ILE A 234 10.48 -19.77 48.08
C ILE A 234 9.61 -18.64 47.53
N GLY A 235 10.20 -17.76 46.72
CA GLY A 235 9.48 -16.64 46.11
C GLY A 235 9.22 -16.90 44.64
N THR A 236 7.97 -17.20 44.32
CA THR A 236 7.55 -17.61 42.98
C THR A 236 7.08 -16.41 42.17
N GLY A 237 7.65 -16.29 40.98
CA GLY A 237 7.39 -15.23 40.01
C GLY A 237 6.25 -15.61 39.07
N TRP A 238 5.25 -14.74 38.94
CA TRP A 238 4.14 -14.86 38.00
C TRP A 238 3.95 -13.54 37.25
N MET A 239 3.48 -13.62 36.02
CA MET A 239 3.27 -12.48 35.16
C MET A 239 1.96 -11.77 35.50
N ASN A 240 2.04 -10.51 35.87
CA ASN A 240 0.89 -9.64 36.03
C ASN A 240 0.39 -9.19 34.65
N GLY A 241 -0.74 -9.76 34.24
CA GLY A 241 -1.39 -9.53 32.94
C GLY A 241 -1.37 -10.77 32.03
N GLY A 242 -2.26 -10.77 31.04
CA GLY A 242 -2.38 -11.87 30.07
C GLY A 242 -1.22 -11.96 29.08
N HIS A 243 -1.08 -13.14 28.48
CA HIS A 243 -0.16 -13.37 27.36
C HIS A 243 -0.61 -12.60 26.11
N PRO A 244 0.31 -12.00 25.34
CA PRO A 244 -0.04 -11.27 24.12
C PRO A 244 -0.64 -12.19 23.05
N THR A 245 -1.43 -11.60 22.16
CA THR A 245 -1.75 -12.18 20.85
C THR A 245 -0.53 -12.07 19.92
N VAL A 246 -0.58 -12.72 18.77
CA VAL A 246 0.48 -12.57 17.76
C VAL A 246 0.53 -11.13 17.20
N ALA A 247 -0.64 -10.51 17.02
CA ALA A 247 -0.77 -9.15 16.50
C ALA A 247 -0.16 -8.09 17.44
N ASP A 248 -0.17 -8.34 18.76
CA ASP A 248 0.42 -7.42 19.75
C ASP A 248 1.96 -7.31 19.62
N GLY A 249 2.59 -8.24 18.89
CA GLY A 249 4.04 -8.26 18.72
C GLY A 249 4.78 -8.49 20.04
N GLN A 250 5.80 -7.66 20.31
CA GLN A 250 6.59 -7.75 21.54
C GLN A 250 6.03 -6.76 22.57
N VAL A 251 5.41 -7.28 23.64
CA VAL A 251 4.84 -6.46 24.70
C VAL A 251 5.72 -6.43 25.95
N ARG A 252 5.61 -5.36 26.74
CA ARG A 252 6.17 -5.33 28.10
C ARG A 252 5.15 -5.86 29.09
N ARG A 253 5.62 -6.63 30.07
CA ARG A 253 4.83 -7.15 31.21
C ARG A 253 5.64 -6.99 32.49
N SER A 254 4.96 -7.08 33.64
CA SER A 254 5.61 -7.13 34.94
C SER A 254 5.48 -8.54 35.51
N VAL A 255 6.57 -9.10 36.02
CA VAL A 255 6.55 -10.34 36.81
C VAL A 255 6.60 -9.95 38.27
N CYS A 256 5.56 -10.34 39.01
CA CYS A 256 5.44 -10.20 40.44
C CYS A 256 6.02 -11.44 41.13
N PHE A 257 6.85 -11.23 42.14
CA PHE A 257 7.37 -12.29 43.01
C PHE A 257 6.63 -12.26 44.34
N ARG A 258 6.03 -13.39 44.68
CA ARG A 258 5.32 -13.59 45.94
C ARG A 258 6.27 -13.62 47.13
N SER A 259 5.80 -13.09 48.26
CA SER A 259 6.31 -13.31 49.62
C SER A 259 5.28 -14.11 50.44
N TYR A 260 5.53 -14.31 51.74
CA TYR A 260 4.60 -15.06 52.59
C TYR A 260 3.19 -14.46 52.63
N SER A 261 3.07 -13.12 52.68
CA SER A 261 1.80 -12.40 52.84
C SER A 261 1.40 -11.53 51.65
N ASP A 262 2.29 -11.30 50.68
CA ASP A 262 2.06 -10.42 49.54
C ASP A 262 2.35 -11.15 48.22
N CYS A 263 1.38 -11.14 47.30
CA CYS A 263 1.51 -11.73 45.98
C CYS A 263 2.46 -10.99 45.03
N CYS A 264 2.83 -9.75 45.33
CA CYS A 264 3.71 -8.93 44.50
C CYS A 264 4.63 -8.03 45.33
N LEU A 265 5.35 -8.61 46.30
CA LEU A 265 6.30 -7.85 47.12
C LEU A 265 7.42 -7.23 46.27
N LEU A 266 7.90 -7.97 45.28
CA LEU A 266 8.93 -7.52 44.33
C LEU A 266 8.41 -7.71 42.92
N SER A 267 8.87 -6.87 41.99
CA SER A 267 8.54 -7.05 40.59
C SER A 267 9.71 -6.79 39.65
N ARG A 268 9.62 -7.35 38.45
CA ARG A 268 10.53 -7.06 37.34
C ARG A 268 9.78 -6.93 36.03
N SER A 269 10.14 -5.92 35.24
CA SER A 269 9.64 -5.82 33.87
C SER A 269 10.36 -6.81 32.95
N ILE A 270 9.57 -7.52 32.14
CA ILE A 270 10.03 -8.44 31.09
C ILE A 270 9.44 -8.04 29.74
N LYS A 271 9.98 -8.61 28.67
CA LYS A 271 9.36 -8.59 27.34
C LYS A 271 8.78 -9.95 27.03
N VAL A 272 7.63 -9.99 26.39
CA VAL A 272 6.93 -11.22 26.02
C VAL A 272 6.51 -11.11 24.56
N ARG A 273 6.71 -12.17 23.80
CA ARG A 273 6.21 -12.29 22.43
C ARG A 273 5.49 -13.62 22.24
N ASN A 274 4.37 -13.56 21.53
CA ASN A 274 3.68 -14.73 21.02
C ASN A 274 4.24 -15.06 19.63
N CYS A 275 4.84 -16.24 19.48
CA CYS A 275 5.41 -16.72 18.23
C CYS A 275 4.42 -17.61 17.45
N GLY A 276 3.13 -17.49 17.73
CA GLY A 276 2.05 -18.31 17.14
C GLY A 276 1.85 -19.60 17.95
N ALA A 277 2.81 -20.52 17.88
CA ALA A 277 2.71 -21.83 18.53
C ALA A 277 3.21 -21.84 20.00
N TYR A 278 3.95 -20.82 20.42
CA TYR A 278 4.55 -20.74 21.75
C TYR A 278 4.88 -19.31 22.14
N TYR A 279 5.19 -19.12 23.43
CA TYR A 279 5.62 -17.85 23.98
C TYR A 279 7.11 -17.85 24.27
N VAL A 280 7.74 -16.70 24.01
CA VAL A 280 9.11 -16.40 24.44
C VAL A 280 9.13 -15.21 25.39
N TYR A 281 9.99 -15.28 26.38
CA TYR A 281 10.11 -14.31 27.47
C TYR A 281 11.55 -13.82 27.55
N TYR A 282 11.75 -12.51 27.48
CA TYR A 282 13.06 -11.93 27.75
C TYR A 282 13.21 -11.81 29.26
N LEU A 283 13.91 -12.78 29.85
CA LEU A 283 14.10 -12.88 31.29
C LEU A 283 15.44 -12.29 31.70
N ARG A 284 15.45 -11.61 32.85
CA ARG A 284 16.65 -11.14 33.54
C ARG A 284 16.75 -11.81 34.90
N GLY A 285 17.96 -11.82 35.46
CA GLY A 285 18.23 -12.36 36.78
C GLY A 285 17.24 -11.84 37.81
N THR A 286 16.62 -12.74 38.56
CA THR A 286 15.79 -12.36 39.70
C THR A 286 16.61 -11.53 40.70
N PRO A 287 15.98 -10.61 41.47
CA PRO A 287 16.70 -9.80 42.46
C PRO A 287 17.48 -10.63 43.49
N PHE A 288 16.98 -11.81 43.84
CA PHE A 288 17.57 -12.71 44.82
C PHE A 288 17.51 -14.17 44.35
N CYS A 289 18.39 -15.04 44.86
CA CYS A 289 18.42 -16.46 44.50
C CYS A 289 17.32 -17.28 45.22
N TYR A 290 16.53 -16.76 46.16
CA TYR A 290 15.34 -17.52 46.59
C TYR A 290 14.13 -17.33 45.65
N LEU A 291 14.34 -16.74 44.46
CA LEU A 291 13.31 -16.39 43.49
C LEU A 291 13.45 -17.15 42.16
N ARG A 292 12.31 -17.51 41.56
CA ARG A 292 12.22 -18.12 40.21
C ARG A 292 10.99 -17.68 39.43
N TYR A 293 11.07 -17.78 38.10
CA TYR A 293 9.92 -17.67 37.22
C TYR A 293 9.14 -19.00 37.17
N CYS A 294 7.85 -18.94 37.47
CA CYS A 294 6.97 -20.10 37.56
C CYS A 294 6.12 -20.30 36.30
N SER A 295 5.81 -21.55 35.97
CA SER A 295 4.87 -21.92 34.90
C SER A 295 3.55 -22.48 35.44
N THR A 296 2.47 -22.37 34.66
CA THR A 296 1.12 -22.83 35.06
C THR A 296 0.83 -24.29 34.76
N ASP A 297 1.42 -24.85 33.69
CA ASP A 297 0.92 -26.07 33.05
C ASP A 297 1.82 -27.28 33.30
#